data_AF-A0A4V0X7Q9-F1
#
_entry.id   AF-A0A4V0X7Q9-F1
#
_cell.length_a   1.000
_cell.length_b   1.000
_cell.length_c   1.000
_cell.angle_alpha   90.00
_cell.angle_beta   90.00
_cell.angle_gamma   90.00
#
_symmetry.space_group_name_H-M   'P 1'
#
loop_
_entity.id
_entity.type
_entity.pdbx_description
1 polymer ?
#
loop_
_entity_poly.entity_id
_entity_poly.type
_entity_poly.pdbx_seq_one_letter_code
_entity_poly.pdbx_strand_id
1 'polypeptide(L)'
;MNGAPKFQNNRDWASIIKEGKIHVIAEAYNGVRKMPAKGGKPDLTLEDFSGALIYMVNASGGNWSTPTEQEYIKIKNKLSKLSSKK
;
A
#
# COMPACT_ATOMS: atom_id res chain seq x y z
N MET A 1 -9.08 -2.52 -16.21
CA MET A 1 -8.83 -1.87 -14.91
C MET A 1 -10.00 -2.07 -13.92
N ASN A 2 -10.66 -3.24 -13.92
CA ASN A 2 -11.81 -3.51 -13.05
C ASN A 2 -11.30 -4.09 -11.72
N GLY A 3 -11.27 -3.28 -10.67
CA GLY A 3 -10.98 -3.73 -9.30
C GLY A 3 -9.98 -2.90 -8.50
N ALA A 4 -9.36 -1.87 -9.08
CA ALA A 4 -8.58 -0.90 -8.30
C ALA A 4 -9.52 0.11 -7.62
N PRO A 5 -9.27 0.50 -6.37
CA PRO A 5 -10.08 1.50 -5.68
C PRO A 5 -9.92 2.86 -6.36
N LYS A 6 -11.02 3.57 -6.61
CA LYS A 6 -10.95 4.90 -7.25
C LYS A 6 -10.41 5.93 -6.28
N PHE A 7 -9.53 6.81 -6.74
CA PHE A 7 -9.05 7.94 -5.94
C PHE A 7 -10.22 8.79 -5.43
N GLN A 8 -10.15 9.22 -4.16
CA GLN A 8 -11.20 9.98 -3.46
C GLN A 8 -12.55 9.27 -3.28
N ASN A 9 -12.65 7.98 -3.63
CA ASN A 9 -13.85 7.21 -3.37
C ASN A 9 -13.78 6.54 -2.00
N ASN A 10 -14.30 7.20 -0.98
CA ASN A 10 -14.30 6.68 0.40
C ASN A 10 -14.90 5.26 0.52
N ARG A 11 -15.89 4.90 -0.32
CA ARG A 11 -16.51 3.57 -0.27
C ARG A 11 -15.55 2.48 -0.74
N ASP A 12 -14.77 2.74 -1.78
CA ASP A 12 -13.80 1.79 -2.32
C ASP A 12 -12.63 1.59 -1.35
N TRP A 13 -12.24 2.65 -0.63
CA TRP A 13 -11.09 2.62 0.29
C TRP A 13 -11.42 2.17 1.71
N ALA A 14 -12.69 2.19 2.13
CA ALA A 14 -13.08 1.91 3.52
C ALA A 14 -12.61 0.53 4.03
N SER A 15 -12.71 -0.52 3.22
CA SER A 15 -12.22 -1.86 3.61
C SER A 15 -10.70 -1.93 3.64
N ILE A 16 -10.04 -1.29 2.68
CA ILE A 16 -8.57 -1.24 2.59
C ILE A 16 -8.00 -0.52 3.81
N ILE A 17 -8.56 0.63 4.18
CA ILE A 17 -8.11 1.41 5.35
C ILE A 17 -8.22 0.58 6.64
N LYS A 18 -9.26 -0.25 6.76
CA LYS A 18 -9.46 -1.15 7.93
C LYS A 18 -8.41 -2.25 8.03
N GLU A 19 -7.80 -2.68 6.93
CA GLU A 19 -6.70 -3.66 6.95
C GLU A 19 -5.42 -3.10 7.60
N GLY A 20 -5.27 -1.77 7.61
CA GLY A 20 -4.22 -1.05 8.33
C GLY A 20 -2.95 -0.76 7.52
N LYS A 21 -2.30 0.35 7.86
CA LYS A 21 -1.19 0.98 7.13
C LYS A 21 -0.08 0.01 6.71
N ILE A 22 0.49 -0.72 7.68
CA ILE A 22 1.62 -1.65 7.45
C ILE A 22 1.22 -2.77 6.48
N HIS A 23 0.03 -3.34 6.67
CA HIS A 23 -0.45 -4.44 5.86
C HIS A 23 -0.62 -4.01 4.40
N VAL A 24 -1.37 -2.92 4.20
CA VAL A 24 -1.74 -2.41 2.88
C VAL A 24 -0.51 -1.95 2.09
N ILE A 25 0.41 -1.20 2.71
CA ILE A 25 1.64 -0.76 2.01
C ILE A 25 2.43 -1.98 1.50
N ALA A 26 2.63 -3.01 2.34
CA ALA A 26 3.39 -4.18 1.95
C ALA A 26 2.74 -4.98 0.81
N GLU A 27 1.42 -5.18 0.85
CA GLU A 27 0.72 -5.93 -0.22
C GLU A 27 0.65 -5.15 -1.53
N ALA A 28 0.33 -3.86 -1.44
CA ALA A 28 0.26 -3.01 -2.62
C ALA A 28 1.63 -2.85 -3.29
N TYR A 29 2.72 -2.75 -2.50
CA TYR A 29 4.08 -2.68 -3.03
C TYR A 29 4.53 -4.02 -3.64
N ASN A 30 4.18 -5.16 -3.01
CA ASN A 30 4.45 -6.50 -3.55
C ASN A 30 3.63 -6.82 -4.82
N GLY A 31 2.53 -6.12 -5.02
CA GLY A 31 1.50 -6.43 -6.00
C GLY A 31 0.47 -7.40 -5.43
N VAL A 32 -0.79 -7.12 -5.71
CA VAL A 32 -1.93 -7.89 -5.19
C VAL A 32 -3.01 -8.04 -6.27
N ARG A 33 -3.48 -9.28 -6.47
CA ARG A 33 -4.46 -9.64 -7.51
C ARG A 33 -4.03 -9.16 -8.90
N LYS A 34 -4.79 -8.24 -9.50
CA LYS A 34 -4.54 -7.64 -10.82
C LYS A 34 -3.61 -6.41 -10.77
N MET A 35 -3.14 -6.02 -9.58
CA MET A 35 -2.23 -4.89 -9.40
C MET A 35 -0.77 -5.38 -9.44
N PRO A 36 0.05 -4.90 -10.39
CA PRO A 36 1.46 -5.28 -10.45
C PRO A 36 2.25 -4.73 -9.26
N ALA A 37 3.38 -5.37 -8.96
CA ALA A 37 4.31 -4.88 -7.95
C ALA A 37 4.72 -3.44 -8.21
N LYS A 38 4.88 -2.64 -7.14
CA LYS A 38 5.29 -1.23 -7.20
C LYS A 38 4.42 -0.36 -8.12
N GLY A 39 3.16 -0.75 -8.36
CA GLY A 39 2.29 -0.07 -9.33
C GLY A 39 2.78 -0.17 -10.78
N GLY A 40 3.62 -1.15 -11.11
CA GLY A 40 4.20 -1.33 -12.43
C GLY A 40 5.45 -0.48 -12.71
N LYS A 41 5.98 0.23 -11.71
CA LYS A 41 7.22 1.00 -11.82
C LYS A 41 8.37 0.29 -11.08
N PRO A 42 9.27 -0.41 -11.78
CA PRO A 42 10.30 -1.23 -11.15
C PRO A 42 11.27 -0.43 -10.27
N ASP A 43 11.53 0.83 -10.63
CA ASP A 43 12.51 1.69 -9.95
C ASP A 43 11.92 2.47 -8.77
N LEU A 44 10.61 2.32 -8.50
CA LEU A 44 9.96 3.02 -7.41
C LEU A 44 10.43 2.48 -6.05
N THR A 45 10.87 3.39 -5.17
CA THR A 45 11.29 3.05 -3.81
C THR A 45 10.09 2.73 -2.93
N LEU A 46 10.33 2.04 -1.80
CA LEU A 46 9.27 1.74 -0.85
C LEU A 46 8.73 3.03 -0.21
N GLU A 47 9.62 3.99 0.04
CA GLU A 47 9.35 5.26 0.67
C GLU A 47 8.46 6.14 -0.22
N ASP A 48 8.81 6.30 -1.49
CA ASP A 48 8.00 7.06 -2.47
C ASP A 48 6.63 6.41 -2.70
N PHE A 49 6.60 5.07 -2.82
CA PHE A 49 5.36 4.33 -2.95
C PHE A 49 4.46 4.51 -1.72
N SER A 50 5.05 4.43 -0.52
CA SER A 50 4.31 4.62 0.74
C SER A 50 3.72 6.02 0.84
N GLY A 51 4.48 7.04 0.47
CA GLY A 51 3.99 8.42 0.42
C GLY A 51 2.82 8.60 -0.55
N ALA A 52 2.93 8.09 -1.77
CA ALA A 52 1.87 8.15 -2.77
C ALA A 52 0.60 7.41 -2.31
N LEU A 53 0.75 6.22 -1.73
CA LEU A 53 -0.38 5.44 -1.22
C LEU A 53 -1.07 6.15 -0.04
N ILE A 54 -0.30 6.71 0.89
CA ILE A 54 -0.85 7.48 2.02
C ILE A 54 -1.61 8.70 1.52
N TYR A 55 -1.10 9.41 0.52
CA TYR A 55 -1.82 10.52 -0.11
C TYR A 55 -3.19 10.06 -0.65
N MET A 56 -3.24 8.93 -1.36
CA MET A 56 -4.50 8.37 -1.87
C MET A 56 -5.46 7.95 -0.76
N VAL A 57 -4.95 7.31 0.29
CA VAL A 57 -5.73 6.88 1.45
C VAL A 57 -6.32 8.08 2.19
N ASN A 58 -5.52 9.10 2.45
CA ASN A 58 -5.96 10.30 3.17
C ASN A 58 -6.98 11.11 2.36
N ALA A 59 -6.82 11.16 1.03
CA ALA A 59 -7.81 11.74 0.14
C ALA A 59 -9.13 10.94 0.09
N SER A 60 -9.15 9.71 0.62
CA SER A 60 -10.29 8.78 0.56
C SER A 60 -10.85 8.44 1.95
N GLY A 61 -10.66 9.34 2.93
CA GLY A 61 -11.21 9.20 4.28
C GLY A 61 -10.31 8.50 5.30
N GLY A 62 -9.07 8.17 4.92
CA GLY A 62 -8.05 7.70 5.85
C GLY A 62 -7.34 8.85 6.57
N ASN A 63 -6.54 8.50 7.58
CA ASN A 63 -5.66 9.44 8.27
C ASN A 63 -4.37 8.73 8.69
N TRP A 64 -3.50 8.48 7.72
CA TRP A 64 -2.20 7.86 7.93
C TRP A 64 -1.10 8.91 7.86
N SER A 65 -0.20 8.85 8.81
CA SER A 65 1.09 9.54 8.74
C SER A 65 2.11 8.72 7.96
N THR A 66 3.14 9.39 7.45
CA THR A 66 4.34 8.76 6.89
C THR A 66 4.86 7.67 7.83
N PRO A 67 5.24 6.48 7.33
CA PRO A 67 5.74 5.43 8.20
C PRO A 67 7.00 5.88 8.94
N THR A 68 7.06 5.56 10.22
CA THR A 68 8.29 5.70 11.01
C THR A 68 9.32 4.63 10.62
N GLU A 69 10.58 4.78 11.04
CA GLU A 69 11.63 3.77 10.85
C GLU A 69 11.19 2.36 11.30
N GLN A 70 10.56 2.28 12.48
CA GLN A 70 10.05 1.03 13.04
C GLN A 70 8.90 0.44 12.22
N GLU A 71 8.05 1.28 11.63
CA GLU A 71 7.01 0.82 10.72
C GLU A 71 7.60 0.35 9.39
N TYR A 72 8.61 1.03 8.84
CA TYR A 72 9.33 0.55 7.66
C TYR A 72 9.99 -0.80 7.89
N ILE A 73 10.60 -1.04 9.05
CA ILE A 73 11.13 -2.37 9.42
C ILE A 73 10.02 -3.42 9.38
N LYS A 74 8.84 -3.13 9.95
CA LYS A 74 7.69 -4.04 9.92
C LYS A 74 7.17 -4.28 8.50
N ILE A 75 7.12 -3.25 7.66
CA ILE A 75 6.73 -3.33 6.25
C ILE A 75 7.72 -4.22 5.48
N LYS A 76 9.03 -3.97 5.61
CA LYS A 76 10.11 -4.75 4.96
C LYS A 76 10.06 -6.23 5.39
N ASN A 77 9.83 -6.49 6.68
CA ASN A 77 9.65 -7.85 7.19
C ASN A 77 8.39 -8.53 6.66
N LYS A 78 7.28 -7.81 6.47
CA LYS A 78 6.08 -8.36 5.84
C LYS A 78 6.33 -8.63 4.35
N LEU A 79 6.99 -7.71 3.66
CA LEU A 79 7.34 -7.84 2.24
C LEU A 79 8.20 -9.08 1.99
N SER A 80 9.22 -9.35 2.81
CA SER A 80 10.05 -10.55 2.66
C SER A 80 9.23 -11.84 2.79
N LYS A 81 8.30 -11.87 3.76
CA LYS A 81 7.38 -13.00 3.97
C LYS A 81 6.36 -13.17 2.84
N LEU A 82 5.95 -12.08 2.18
CA LEU A 82 5.05 -12.14 1.03
C LEU A 82 5.78 -12.64 -0.22
N SER A 83 7.02 -12.20 -0.43
CA SER A 83 7.86 -12.63 -1.54
C SER A 83 8.21 -14.12 -1.45
N SER A 84 8.49 -14.63 -0.24
CA SER A 84 8.82 -16.05 -0.02
C SER A 84 7.64 -17.02 -0.18
N LYS A 85 6.42 -16.51 -0.34
CA LYS A 85 5.19 -17.32 -0.50
C LYS A 85 4.73 -17.45 -1.96
N LYS A 86 5.40 -16.75 -2.89
CA LYS A 86 5.22 -16.90 -4.33
C LYS A 86 6.12 -18.01 -4.86
#